data_AF-A0A3L7JH31-F1
#
_entry.id   AF-A0A3L7JH31-F1
#
_cell.length_a   1.000
_cell.length_b   1.000
_cell.length_c   1.000
_cell.angle_alpha   90.00
_cell.angle_beta   90.00
_cell.angle_gamma   90.00
#
_symmetry.space_group_name_H-M   'P 1'
#
loop_
_entity.id
_entity.type
_entity.pdbx_description
1 polymer ?
#
loop_
_entity_poly.entity_id
_entity_poly.type
_entity_poly.pdbx_seq_one_letter_code
_entity_poly.pdbx_strand_id
1 'polypeptide(L)' 'MKKDIRCVSCQALLFKIASTRGQTPARLPGIEIKCRRCGALNAFRADEPD' A
#
# COMPACT_ATOMS: atom_id res chain seq x y z
N MET A 1 -0.96 -1.94 -14.95
CA MET A 1 -1.19 -0.63 -14.31
C MET A 1 -0.39 -0.59 -13.01
N LYS A 2 0.59 0.30 -12.85
CA LYS A 2 1.37 0.42 -11.61
C LYS A 2 0.57 1.29 -10.64
N LYS A 3 0.10 0.75 -9.52
CA LYS A 3 -0.50 1.57 -8.45
C LYS A 3 0.60 1.90 -7.43
N ASP A 4 0.89 3.18 -7.31
CA ASP A 4 1.75 3.70 -6.24
C ASP A 4 0.95 3.74 -4.95
N ILE A 5 1.57 3.35 -3.84
CA ILE A 5 0.97 3.50 -2.52
C ILE A 5 1.52 4.76 -1.86
N ARG A 6 0.61 5.66 -1.47
CA ARG A 6 0.90 6.97 -0.91
C ARG A 6 0.35 7.08 0.50
N CYS A 7 0.98 7.94 1.30
CA CYS A 7 0.52 8.26 2.64
C CYS A 7 -0.80 9.03 2.59
N VAL A 8 -1.79 8.62 3.38
CA VAL A 8 -3.09 9.30 3.46
C VAL A 8 -2.97 10.74 3.97
N SER A 9 -2.04 10.97 4.89
CA SER A 9 -1.87 12.27 5.55
C SER A 9 -1.09 13.29 4.71
N CYS A 10 0.01 12.89 4.08
CA CYS A 10 0.91 13.84 3.38
C CYS A 10 1.20 13.52 1.92
N GLN A 11 0.55 12.50 1.34
CA GLN A 11 0.68 12.07 -0.06
C GLN A 11 2.09 11.64 -0.49
N ALA A 12 3.03 11.55 0.46
CA ALA A 12 4.36 11.02 0.21
C ALA A 12 4.27 9.58 -0.28
N LEU A 13 5.10 9.24 -1.27
CA LEU A 13 5.22 7.86 -1.75
C LEU A 13 5.75 6.97 -0.63
N LEU A 14 5.00 5.92 -0.29
CA LEU A 14 5.43 4.92 0.67
C LEU A 14 6.17 3.79 -0.04
N PHE A 15 5.58 3.22 -1.09
CA PHE A 15 6.20 2.19 -1.92
C PHE A 15 5.51 2.06 -3.27
N LYS A 16 6.19 1.45 -4.25
CA LYS A 16 5.65 1.15 -5.59
C LYS A 16 5.22 -0.31 -5.64
N ILE A 17 3.99 -0.59 -6.07
CA ILE A 17 3.59 -1.95 -6.36
C ILE A 17 4.00 -2.29 -7.79
N ALA A 18 4.96 -3.19 -7.94
CA ALA A 18 5.22 -3.84 -9.21
C ALA A 18 4.17 -4.95 -9.39
N SER A 19 3.10 -4.67 -10.13
CA SER A 19 2.14 -5.71 -10.54
C SER A 19 2.84 -6.68 -11.49
N THR A 20 3.43 -7.74 -10.94
CA THR A 20 3.74 -8.94 -11.71
C THR A 20 2.41 -9.65 -11.96
N ARG A 21 2.09 -9.95 -13.22
CA ARG A 21 0.86 -10.67 -13.61
C ARG A 21 0.71 -11.89 -12.69
N GLY A 22 -0.40 -11.98 -11.96
CA GLY A 22 -0.71 -13.11 -11.08
C GLY A 22 -0.56 -12.86 -9.58
N GLN A 23 0.09 -11.78 -9.15
CA GLN A 23 0.08 -11.35 -7.74
C GLN A 23 -0.90 -10.19 -7.56
N THR A 24 -2.18 -10.53 -7.48
CA THR A 24 -3.14 -9.64 -6.83
C THR A 24 -2.68 -9.42 -5.38
N PRO A 25 -2.68 -8.19 -4.86
CA PRO A 25 -2.39 -7.94 -3.44
C PRO A 25 -3.41 -8.59 -2.49
N ALA A 26 -4.41 -9.32 -3.01
CA ALA A 26 -5.45 -10.07 -2.30
C ALA A 26 -4.95 -11.05 -1.22
N ARG A 27 -3.64 -11.31 -1.12
CA ARG A 27 -3.04 -12.20 -0.11
C ARG A 27 -1.91 -11.58 0.71
N LEU A 28 -1.71 -10.26 0.64
CA LEU A 28 -0.80 -9.63 1.59
C LEU A 28 -1.54 -9.49 2.93
N PRO A 29 -1.05 -10.10 4.03
CA PRO A 29 -1.58 -9.82 5.35
C PRO A 29 -1.49 -8.31 5.59
N GLY A 30 -2.50 -7.72 6.22
CA GLY A 30 -2.61 -6.26 6.39
C GLY A 30 -1.26 -5.63 6.74
N ILE A 31 -0.80 -4.71 5.88
CA ILE A 31 0.52 -4.10 6.01
C ILE A 31 0.36 -2.77 6.74
N GLU A 32 1.06 -2.59 7.86
CA GLU A 32 1.17 -1.30 8.54
C GLU A 32 2.50 -0.63 8.21
N ILE A 33 2.46 0.61 7.71
CA ILE A 33 3.64 1.38 7.30
C ILE A 33 3.63 2.76 7.93
N LYS A 34 4.72 3.07 8.63
CA LYS A 34 4.99 4.42 9.12
C LYS A 34 5.54 5.31 8.00
N CYS A 35 4.90 6.46 7.77
CA CYS A 35 5.38 7.45 6.84
C CYS A 35 6.66 8.12 7.37
N ARG A 36 7.76 8.04 6.61
CA ARG A 36 9.01 8.72 7.00
C ARG A 36 8.94 10.25 6.90
N ARG A 37 7.97 10.80 6.18
CA ARG A 37 7.83 12.26 6.00
C ARG A 37 7.03 12.92 7.12
N CYS A 38 5.87 12.37 7.50
CA CYS A 38 4.99 12.98 8.50
C CYS A 38 4.79 12.14 9.77
N GLY A 39 5.34 10.92 9.83
CA GLY A 39 5.22 10.05 11.01
C GLY A 39 3.90 9.27 11.12
N ALA A 40 2.91 9.53 10.26
CA ALA A 40 1.62 8.83 10.29
C ALA A 40 1.76 7.32 10.05
N LEU A 41 1.02 6.51 10.80
CA LEU A 41 0.85 5.08 10.55
C LEU A 41 -0.27 4.86 9.53
N ASN A 42 0.03 4.15 8.45
CA ASN A 42 -0.90 3.85 7.36
C ASN A 42 -1.13 2.35 7.33
N ALA A 43 -2.38 1.91 7.45
CA ALA A 43 -2.77 0.51 7.34
C ALA A 43 -3.33 0.23 5.95
N PHE A 44 -2.75 -0.73 5.25
CA PHE A 44 -3.21 -1.21 3.96
C PHE A 44 -3.82 -2.60 4.15
N ARG A 45 -5.13 -2.70 4.01
CA ARG A 45 -5.82 -3.99 3.90
C ARG A 45 -6.02 -4.31 2.43
N ALA A 46 -5.72 -5.55 2.06
CA ALA A 46 -6.18 -6.06 0.78
C ALA A 46 -7.71 -6.13 0.82
N ASP A 47 -8.35 -5.59 -0.20
CA ASP A 47 -9.79 -5.79 -0.41
C ASP A 47 -10.02 -7.30 -0.54
N GLU A 48 -10.89 -7.88 0.29
CA GLU A 48 -11.34 -9.26 0.08
C GLU A 48 -11.96 -9.36 -1.32
N PRO A 49 -11.62 -10.38 -2.12
CA PRO A 49 -12.30 -10.59 -3.38
C PRO A 49 -13.77 -10.94 -3.09
N ASP A 50 -14.70 -10.13 -3.61
CA ASP A 50 -16.12 -10.48 -3.75
C ASP A 50 -16.29 -11.62 -4.78
#